data_AF-A0A086A3H8-F1
#
_entry.id   AF-A0A086A3H8-F1
#
_cell.length_a   1.000
_cell.length_b   1.000
_cell.length_c   1.000
_cell.angle_alpha   90.00
_cell.angle_beta   90.00
_cell.angle_gamma   90.00
#
_symmetry.space_group_name_H-M   'P 1'
#
loop_
_entity.id
_entity.type
_entity.pdbx_description
1 polymer ?
#
loop_
_entity_poly.entity_id
_entity_poly.type
_entity_poly.pdbx_seq_one_letter_code
_entity_poly.pdbx_strand_id
1 'polypeptide(L)'
;MTKFLNLILGTTDVPTYLAGLFFALIGLAFYYKGKIAKRDKASGNTPYYFSLSFFTQDNLVELAFSILAIFLTLRFSVEYFGVDVTMFYALGIGWTLPKVIAFMYKIQDKARE
;
A
#
# COMPACT_ATOMS: atom_id res chain seq x y z
N MET A 1 26.99 -1.09 9.88
CA MET A 1 25.93 -0.70 8.92
C MET A 1 25.34 -1.91 8.19
N THR A 2 26.15 -2.77 7.58
CA THR A 2 25.68 -3.93 6.78
C THR A 2 24.76 -4.89 7.54
N LYS A 3 25.13 -5.29 8.77
CA LYS A 3 24.29 -6.19 9.60
C LYS A 3 22.92 -5.57 9.91
N PHE A 4 22.88 -4.28 10.19
CA PHE A 4 21.63 -3.56 10.48
C PHE A 4 20.70 -3.53 9.26
N LEU A 5 21.24 -3.21 8.08
CA LEU A 5 20.45 -3.21 6.83
C LEU A 5 19.95 -4.61 6.47
N ASN A 6 20.76 -5.65 6.64
CA ASN A 6 20.33 -7.03 6.37
C ASN A 6 19.20 -7.49 7.30
N LEU A 7 19.15 -7.00 8.56
CA LEU A 7 18.04 -7.31 9.46
C LEU A 7 16.73 -6.64 8.99
N ILE A 8 16.83 -5.43 8.44
CA ILE A 8 15.66 -4.64 8.00
C ILE A 8 15.16 -5.08 6.63
N LEU A 9 16.06 -5.38 5.69
CA LEU A 9 15.74 -5.66 4.28
C LEU A 9 15.75 -7.16 3.94
N GLY A 10 16.33 -7.99 4.81
CA GLY A 10 16.45 -9.42 4.57
C GLY A 10 17.55 -9.73 3.57
N THR A 11 17.25 -10.64 2.64
CA THR A 11 18.16 -11.07 1.56
C THR A 11 18.16 -10.09 0.38
N THR A 12 17.23 -9.14 0.32
CA THR A 12 17.13 -8.16 -0.76
C THR A 12 18.17 -7.05 -0.60
N ASP A 13 18.92 -6.76 -1.66
CA ASP A 13 19.86 -5.65 -1.68
C ASP A 13 19.15 -4.28 -1.69
N VAL A 14 19.86 -3.23 -1.24
CA VAL A 14 19.31 -1.88 -1.11
C VAL A 14 18.77 -1.33 -2.44
N PRO A 15 19.50 -1.38 -3.58
CA PRO A 15 18.97 -0.97 -4.87
C PRO A 15 17.66 -1.65 -5.26
N THR A 16 17.60 -2.98 -5.17
CA THR A 16 16.40 -3.75 -5.50
C THR A 16 15.23 -3.38 -4.59
N TYR A 17 15.48 -3.19 -3.29
CA TYR A 17 14.44 -2.81 -2.35
C TYR A 17 13.86 -1.42 -2.65
N LEU A 18 14.72 -0.43 -2.92
CA LEU A 18 14.29 0.93 -3.24
C LEU A 18 13.49 0.98 -4.55
N ALA A 19 13.94 0.24 -5.57
CA ALA A 19 13.21 0.10 -6.82
C ALA A 19 11.84 -0.57 -6.58
N GLY A 20 11.79 -1.65 -5.80
CA GLY A 20 10.55 -2.32 -5.42
C GLY A 20 9.58 -1.38 -4.71
N LEU A 21 10.06 -0.62 -3.74
CA LEU A 21 9.25 0.37 -3.02
C LEU A 21 8.68 1.43 -3.98
N PHE A 22 9.49 1.95 -4.91
CA PHE A 22 9.03 2.91 -5.92
C PHE A 22 7.88 2.33 -6.77
N PHE A 23 8.03 1.11 -7.29
CA PHE A 23 6.97 0.46 -8.07
C PHE A 23 5.72 0.15 -7.24
N ALA A 24 5.88 -0.24 -5.97
CA ALA A 24 4.75 -0.44 -5.08
C ALA A 24 3.99 0.87 -4.82
N LEU A 25 4.67 2.00 -4.67
CA LEU A 25 4.02 3.31 -4.55
C LEU A 25 3.24 3.69 -5.82
N ILE A 26 3.72 3.33 -7.01
CA ILE A 26 2.95 3.47 -8.26
C ILE A 26 1.66 2.62 -8.20
N GLY A 27 1.76 1.37 -7.74
CA GLY A 27 0.60 0.50 -7.55
C GLY A 27 -0.42 1.08 -6.56
N LEU A 28 0.08 1.65 -5.46
CA LEU A 28 -0.72 2.32 -4.45
C LEU A 28 -1.43 3.57 -5.01
N ALA A 29 -0.75 4.33 -5.87
CA ALA A 29 -1.38 5.46 -6.56
C ALA A 29 -2.54 5.01 -7.47
N PHE A 30 -2.40 3.88 -8.19
CA PHE A 30 -3.50 3.30 -8.97
C PHE A 30 -4.67 2.86 -8.09
N TYR A 31 -4.40 2.28 -6.92
CA TYR A 31 -5.43 1.96 -5.93
C TYR A 31 -6.22 3.22 -5.52
N TYR A 32 -5.53 4.27 -5.07
CA TYR A 32 -6.17 5.50 -4.62
C TYR A 32 -6.91 6.23 -5.73
N LYS A 33 -6.36 6.26 -6.95
CA LYS A 33 -7.08 6.82 -8.10
C LYS A 33 -8.43 6.15 -8.30
N GLY A 34 -8.47 4.82 -8.23
CA GLY A 34 -9.71 4.04 -8.33
C GLY A 34 -10.67 4.31 -7.17
N LYS A 35 -10.17 4.47 -5.94
CA LYS A 35 -10.96 4.81 -4.75
C LYS A 35 -11.60 6.20 -4.88
N ILE A 36 -10.82 7.21 -5.26
CA ILE A 36 -11.27 8.60 -5.43
C ILE A 36 -12.33 8.69 -6.53
N ALA A 37 -12.16 7.97 -7.64
CA ALA A 37 -13.11 7.96 -8.75
C ALA A 37 -14.51 7.44 -8.36
N LYS A 38 -14.62 6.66 -7.27
CA LYS A 38 -15.87 6.09 -6.77
C LYS A 38 -16.53 6.93 -5.66
N ARG A 39 -15.95 8.09 -5.30
CA ARG A 39 -16.52 8.96 -4.25
C ARG A 39 -17.78 9.65 -4.73
N ASP A 40 -18.71 9.85 -3.80
CA ASP A 40 -19.92 10.62 -4.04
C ASP A 40 -19.62 12.13 -4.08
N LYS A 41 -19.62 12.67 -5.30
CA LYS A 41 -19.43 14.11 -5.56
C LYS A 41 -20.61 14.97 -5.16
N ALA A 42 -21.77 14.39 -4.89
CA ALA A 42 -22.96 15.12 -4.44
C ALA A 42 -22.97 15.36 -2.92
N SER A 43 -22.07 14.71 -2.17
CA SER A 43 -21.94 14.95 -0.73
C SER A 43 -21.31 16.32 -0.44
N GLY A 44 -21.91 17.09 0.47
CA GLY A 44 -21.38 18.40 0.88
C GLY A 44 -20.00 18.36 1.56
N ASN A 45 -19.55 17.17 1.96
CA ASN A 45 -18.25 16.94 2.61
C ASN A 45 -17.13 16.56 1.63
N THR A 46 -17.43 16.34 0.34
CA THR A 46 -16.43 15.97 -0.67
C THR A 46 -16.22 17.12 -1.66
N PRO A 47 -14.99 17.63 -1.83
CA PRO A 47 -14.72 18.68 -2.80
C PRO A 47 -14.99 18.19 -4.23
N TYR A 48 -15.61 19.05 -5.04
CA TYR A 48 -15.95 18.73 -6.43
C TYR A 48 -14.70 18.52 -7.32
N TYR A 49 -13.61 19.23 -7.01
CA TYR A 49 -12.30 19.10 -7.65
C TYR A 49 -11.29 18.41 -6.72
N PHE A 50 -10.25 17.81 -7.30
CA PHE A 50 -9.18 17.19 -6.52
C PHE A 50 -8.52 18.23 -5.60
N SER A 51 -8.45 17.89 -4.31
CA SER A 51 -7.71 18.65 -3.32
C SER A 51 -6.70 17.72 -2.65
N LEU A 52 -5.42 18.08 -2.74
CA LEU A 52 -4.35 17.29 -2.14
C LEU A 52 -4.48 17.24 -0.61
N SER A 53 -4.88 18.36 0.02
CA SER A 53 -5.08 18.42 1.47
C SER A 53 -6.25 17.56 1.93
N PHE A 54 -7.36 17.56 1.17
CA PHE A 54 -8.49 16.67 1.45
C PHE A 54 -8.09 15.20 1.27
N PHE A 55 -7.40 14.89 0.17
CA PHE A 55 -6.91 13.54 -0.10
C PHE A 55 -6.04 13.01 1.04
N THR A 56 -5.05 13.80 1.46
CA THR A 56 -4.16 13.40 2.54
C THR A 56 -4.93 13.30 3.86
N GLN A 57 -5.68 14.30 4.30
CA GLN A 57 -6.40 14.23 5.59
C GLN A 57 -7.37 13.04 5.68
N ASP A 58 -8.13 12.79 4.61
CA ASP A 58 -9.14 11.73 4.57
C ASP A 58 -8.52 10.31 4.47
N ASN A 59 -7.27 10.20 4.01
CA ASN A 59 -6.64 8.91 3.73
C ASN A 59 -5.30 8.71 4.41
N LEU A 60 -4.83 9.65 5.25
CA LEU A 60 -3.46 9.66 5.78
C LEU A 60 -3.16 8.39 6.56
N VAL A 61 -4.09 7.99 7.42
CA VAL A 61 -3.96 6.79 8.24
C VAL A 61 -3.89 5.55 7.35
N GLU A 62 -4.84 5.40 6.42
CA GLU A 62 -4.86 4.27 5.48
C GLU A 62 -3.60 4.23 4.59
N LEU A 63 -3.11 5.39 4.15
CA LEU A 63 -1.92 5.53 3.34
C LEU A 63 -0.68 5.09 4.13
N ALA A 64 -0.55 5.56 5.38
CA ALA A 64 0.55 5.17 6.26
C ALA A 64 0.55 3.66 6.53
N PHE A 65 -0.60 3.08 6.88
CA PHE A 65 -0.72 1.64 7.09
C PHE A 65 -0.49 0.84 5.81
N SER A 66 -0.92 1.33 4.65
CA SER A 66 -0.65 0.69 3.36
C SER A 66 0.85 0.66 3.04
N ILE A 67 1.57 1.77 3.29
CA ILE A 67 3.03 1.83 3.09
C ILE A 67 3.75 0.86 4.03
N LEU A 68 3.36 0.80 5.30
CA LEU A 68 3.92 -0.16 6.26
C LEU A 68 3.65 -1.61 5.86
N ALA A 69 2.43 -1.91 5.42
CA ALA A 69 2.05 -3.24 4.96
C ALA A 69 2.84 -3.64 3.70
N ILE A 70 3.03 -2.72 2.75
CA ILE A 70 3.88 -2.91 1.57
C ILE A 70 5.32 -3.19 2.01
N PHE A 71 5.87 -2.39 2.92
CA PHE A 71 7.22 -2.58 3.44
C PHE A 71 7.42 -4.00 4.01
N LEU A 72 6.49 -4.44 4.87
CA LEU A 72 6.53 -5.78 5.45
C LEU A 72 6.38 -6.88 4.41
N THR A 73 5.49 -6.68 3.42
CA THR A 73 5.26 -7.66 2.35
C THR A 73 6.47 -7.83 1.44
N LEU A 74 7.15 -6.72 1.11
CA LEU A 74 8.38 -6.78 0.32
C LEU A 74 9.52 -7.40 1.13
N ARG A 75 9.67 -7.01 2.41
CA ARG A 75 10.68 -7.58 3.30
C ARG A 75 10.51 -9.09 3.42
N PHE A 76 9.32 -9.57 3.77
CA PHE A 76 9.07 -10.99 4.02
C PHE A 76 8.57 -11.74 2.77
N SER A 77 8.81 -11.21 1.58
CA SER A 77 8.33 -11.81 0.32
C SER A 77 8.87 -13.23 0.10
N VAL A 78 10.17 -13.42 0.36
CA VAL A 78 10.83 -14.73 0.26
C VAL A 78 10.34 -15.68 1.36
N GLU A 79 10.21 -15.22 2.60
CA GLU A 79 9.74 -16.07 3.70
C GLU A 79 8.27 -16.45 3.61
N TYR A 80 7.39 -15.57 3.13
CA TYR A 80 5.96 -15.84 3.02
C TYR A 80 5.57 -16.53 1.71
N PHE A 81 6.22 -16.19 0.61
CA PHE A 81 5.80 -16.62 -0.73
C PHE A 81 6.88 -17.38 -1.49
N GLY A 82 8.14 -17.37 -1.03
CA GLY A 82 9.26 -17.96 -1.78
C GLY A 82 9.59 -17.20 -3.07
N VAL A 83 9.17 -15.93 -3.16
CA VAL A 83 9.34 -15.09 -4.37
C VAL A 83 10.25 -13.92 -4.05
N ASP A 84 11.28 -13.72 -4.87
CA ASP A 84 12.15 -12.54 -4.77
C ASP A 84 11.40 -11.26 -5.16
N VAL A 85 11.85 -10.14 -4.60
CA VAL A 85 11.28 -8.82 -4.93
C VAL A 85 11.60 -8.46 -6.37
N THR A 86 10.62 -8.63 -7.25
CA THR A 86 10.64 -8.09 -8.62
C THR A 86 9.80 -6.81 -8.71
N MET A 87 10.11 -5.94 -9.67
CA MET A 87 9.39 -4.66 -9.83
C MET A 87 7.91 -4.89 -10.17
N PHE A 88 7.61 -5.92 -10.97
CA PHE A 88 6.25 -6.30 -11.31
C PHE A 88 5.49 -6.85 -10.09
N TYR A 89 6.14 -7.69 -9.29
CA TYR A 89 5.57 -8.15 -8.02
C TYR A 89 5.27 -6.97 -7.09
N ALA A 90 6.22 -6.06 -6.91
CA ALA A 90 6.06 -4.91 -6.04
C ALA A 90 4.93 -3.97 -6.50
N LEU A 91 4.81 -3.70 -7.81
CA LEU A 91 3.68 -2.98 -8.40
C LEU A 91 2.34 -3.65 -8.07
N GLY A 92 2.27 -4.97 -8.24
CA GLY A 92 1.10 -5.76 -7.90
C GLY A 92 0.71 -5.62 -6.43
N ILE A 93 1.67 -5.86 -5.52
CA ILE A 93 1.48 -5.72 -4.07
C ILE A 93 0.96 -4.32 -3.72
N GLY A 94 1.56 -3.27 -4.25
CA GLY A 94 1.12 -1.90 -4.02
C GLY A 94 -0.34 -1.64 -4.42
N TRP A 95 -0.80 -2.27 -5.50
CA TRP A 95 -2.17 -2.13 -5.99
C TRP A 95 -3.18 -3.02 -5.26
N THR A 96 -2.80 -4.24 -4.88
CA THR A 96 -3.73 -5.24 -4.33
C THR A 96 -3.79 -5.25 -2.82
N LEU A 97 -2.68 -5.03 -2.12
CA LEU A 97 -2.62 -5.16 -0.66
C LEU A 97 -3.60 -4.23 0.09
N PRO A 98 -3.75 -2.94 -0.27
CA PRO A 98 -4.74 -2.08 0.37
C PRO A 98 -6.18 -2.59 0.20
N LYS A 99 -6.50 -3.23 -0.93
CA LYS A 99 -7.82 -3.84 -1.16
C LYS A 99 -8.06 -5.03 -0.22
N VAL A 100 -7.03 -5.84 0.00
CA VAL A 100 -7.10 -6.98 0.92
C VAL A 100 -7.34 -6.49 2.35
N ILE A 101 -6.59 -5.47 2.78
CA ILE A 101 -6.76 -4.85 4.11
C ILE A 101 -8.18 -4.30 4.28
N ALA A 102 -8.66 -3.51 3.31
CA ALA A 102 -10.03 -2.97 3.35
C ALA A 102 -11.11 -4.07 3.38
N PHE A 103 -10.88 -5.18 2.66
CA PHE A 103 -11.77 -6.34 2.67
C PHE A 103 -11.79 -7.04 4.05
N MET A 104 -10.63 -7.18 4.71
CA MET A 104 -10.55 -7.76 6.05
C MET A 104 -11.33 -6.93 7.09
N TYR A 105 -11.20 -5.61 7.06
CA TYR A 105 -11.99 -4.73 7.93
C TYR A 105 -13.49 -4.91 7.69
N LYS A 106 -13.91 -4.98 6.41
CA LYS A 106 -15.32 -5.22 6.07
C LYS A 106 -15.86 -6.56 6.60
N ILE A 107 -15.05 -7.61 6.63
CA ILE A 107 -15.43 -8.89 7.23
C ILE A 107 -15.55 -8.74 8.75
N GLN A 108 -14.60 -8.07 9.39
CA GLN A 108 -14.59 -7.87 10.83
C GLN A 108 -15.80 -7.07 11.32
N ASP A 109 -16.20 -6.02 10.59
CA ASP A 109 -17.37 -5.22 10.94
C ASP A 109 -18.66 -6.04 10.85
N LYS A 110 -18.82 -6.83 9.78
CA LYS A 110 -19.96 -7.76 9.63
C LYS A 110 -20.05 -8.83 10.70
N ALA A 111 -18.91 -9.23 11.28
CA ALA A 111 -18.90 -10.21 12.37
C ALA A 111 -19.31 -9.61 13.73
N ARG A 112 -19.40 -8.27 13.82
CA ARG A 112 -19.81 -7.52 15.02
C ARG A 112 -21.28 -7.08 14.98
N GLU A 113 -21.93 -7.17 13.82
CA GLU A 113 -23.37 -6.98 13.63
C GLU A 113 -24.14 -8.26 13.99
#